data_AF-A0A9E3RCX9-F1
#
_entry.id   AF-A0A9E3RCX9-F1
#
_cell.length_a   1.000
_cell.length_b   1.000
_cell.length_c   1.000
_cell.angle_alpha   90.00
_cell.angle_beta   90.00
_cell.angle_gamma   90.00
#
_symmetry.space_group_name_H-M   'P 1'
#
loop_
_entity.id
_entity.type
_entity.pdbx_description
1 polymer ?
#
loop_
_entity_poly.entity_id
_entity_poly.type
_entity_poly.pdbx_seq_one_letter_code
_entity_poly.pdbx_strand_id
1 'polypeptide(L)' 'MKIEMNDDMFFGASPEIFRRAQELRNKMTPAEKLLWEQLKGKKIFGMKFRRQHPLYSFIADFYCHQ' A
#
# COMPACT_ATOMS: atom_id res chain seq x y z
N MET A 1 -17.89 15.08 14.33
CA MET A 1 -18.01 14.10 13.23
C MET A 1 -17.08 12.94 13.57
N LYS A 2 -17.58 11.89 14.24
CA LYS A 2 -16.77 10.70 14.50
C LYS A 2 -16.70 9.98 13.16
N ILE A 3 -15.53 10.02 12.51
CA ILE A 3 -15.25 9.12 11.40
C ILE A 3 -15.18 7.76 12.08
N GLU A 4 -16.22 6.94 11.94
CA GLU A 4 -16.10 5.52 12.25
C GLU A 4 -14.98 5.00 11.37
N MET A 5 -13.84 4.70 11.98
CA MET A 5 -12.71 4.09 11.29
C MET A 5 -13.17 2.69 10.91
N ASN A 6 -13.65 2.56 9.68
CA ASN A 6 -13.99 1.26 9.11
C ASN A 6 -12.73 0.40 9.19
N ASP A 7 -12.78 -0.73 9.90
CA ASP A 7 -11.67 -1.67 10.15
C ASP A 7 -11.17 -2.40 8.87
N ASP A 8 -11.52 -1.88 7.69
CA ASP A 8 -11.00 -2.38 6.43
C ASP A 8 -9.60 -1.79 6.18
N MET A 9 -8.66 -2.64 5.75
CA MET A 9 -7.26 -2.23 5.55
C MET A 9 -7.08 -1.13 4.50
N PHE A 10 -8.13 -0.79 3.74
CA PHE A 10 -8.11 0.17 2.64
C PHE A 10 -8.75 1.51 3.03
N PHE A 11 -9.29 1.58 4.25
CA PHE A 11 -9.97 2.70 4.83
C PHE A 11 -10.97 3.36 3.86
N GLY A 12 -11.84 2.54 3.24
CA GLY A 12 -12.86 3.05 2.31
C GLY A 12 -12.30 3.65 1.01
N ALA A 13 -11.13 3.21 0.54
CA ALA A 13 -10.60 3.65 -0.75
C ALA A 13 -11.55 3.34 -1.92
N SER A 14 -11.71 4.30 -2.83
CA SER A 14 -12.63 4.15 -3.97
C SER A 14 -12.05 3.25 -5.08
N PRO A 15 -12.88 2.66 -5.96
CA PRO A 15 -12.41 1.83 -7.08
C PRO A 15 -11.38 2.52 -7.98
N GLU A 16 -11.47 3.84 -8.15
CA GLU A 16 -10.50 4.62 -8.92
C GLU A 16 -9.11 4.61 -8.26
N ILE A 17 -9.04 4.65 -6.92
CA ILE A 17 -7.77 4.57 -6.19
C ILE A 17 -7.15 3.18 -6.34
N PHE A 18 -7.95 2.12 -6.36
CA PHE A 18 -7.46 0.76 -6.67
C PHE A 18 -6.90 0.66 -8.09
N ARG A 19 -7.58 1.25 -9.08
CA ARG A 19 -7.12 1.29 -10.48
C ARG A 19 -5.77 2.01 -10.59
N ARG A 20 -5.64 3.19 -9.98
CA ARG A 20 -4.37 3.94 -9.94
C ARG A 20 -3.27 3.18 -9.21
N ALA A 21 -3.58 2.53 -8.09
CA ALA A 21 -2.61 1.72 -7.37
C ALA A 21 -2.08 0.55 -8.22
N GLN A 22 -2.94 -0.07 -9.03
CA GLN A 22 -2.52 -1.11 -9.98
C GLN A 22 -1.58 -0.55 -11.06
N GLU A 23 -1.86 0.64 -11.59
CA GLU A 23 -0.95 1.31 -12.54
C GLU A 23 0.40 1.63 -11.91
N LEU A 24 0.41 2.16 -10.68
CA LEU A 24 1.63 2.49 -9.94
C LEU A 24 2.47 1.25 -9.64
N ARG A 25 1.85 0.09 -9.38
CA ARG A 25 2.60 -1.18 -9.25
C ARG A 25 3.40 -1.51 -10.51
N ASN A 26 2.97 -1.10 -11.70
CA ASN A 26 3.70 -1.33 -12.94
C ASN A 26 4.71 -0.22 -13.26
N LYS A 27 4.55 0.96 -12.64
CA LYS A 27 5.33 2.17 -12.92
C LYS A 27 6.22 2.61 -11.73
N MET A 28 6.62 1.68 -10.88
CA MET A 28 7.49 1.99 -9.73
C MET A 28 8.81 2.64 -10.17
N THR A 29 9.25 3.63 -9.39
CA THR A 29 10.55 4.27 -9.60
C THR A 29 11.70 3.27 -9.33
N PRO A 30 12.91 3.51 -9.85
CA PRO A 30 14.08 2.65 -9.54
C PRO A 30 14.35 2.54 -8.03
N ALA A 31 14.16 3.64 -7.28
CA ALA A 31 14.34 3.66 -5.82
C ALA A 31 13.30 2.79 -5.10
N GLU A 32 12.02 2.89 -5.46
CA GLU A 32 10.97 2.04 -4.90
C GLU A 32 11.21 0.55 -5.23
N LYS A 33 11.66 0.23 -6.45
CA LYS A 33 11.98 -1.16 -6.83
C LYS A 33 13.08 -1.73 -5.93
N LEU A 34 14.15 -0.97 -5.73
CA LEU A 34 15.26 -1.37 -4.86
C LEU A 34 14.77 -1.61 -3.42
N LEU A 35 13.96 -0.70 -2.88
CA LEU A 35 13.40 -0.84 -1.54
C LEU A 35 12.44 -2.04 -1.44
N TRP A 36 11.60 -2.25 -2.45
CA TRP A 36 10.67 -3.39 -2.47
C TRP A 36 11.37 -4.74 -2.43
N GLU A 37 12.53 -4.88 -3.08
CA GLU A 37 13.33 -6.10 -2.99
C GLU A 37 13.79 -6.41 -1.57
N GLN A 38 14.00 -5.39 -0.73
CA GLN A 38 14.34 -5.54 0.68
C GLN A 38 13.12 -5.80 1.57
N LEU A 39 11.97 -5.21 1.24
CA LEU A 39 10.75 -5.32 2.05
C LEU A 39 9.92 -6.58 1.77
N LYS A 40 9.93 -7.08 0.53
CA LYS A 40 9.09 -8.22 0.12
C LYS A 40 9.52 -9.51 0.82
N GLY A 41 8.57 -10.42 1.01
CA GLY A 41 8.86 -11.78 1.51
C GLY A 41 9.13 -11.86 3.01
N LYS A 42 8.60 -10.93 3.83
CA LYS A 42 8.73 -10.95 5.30
C LYS A 42 10.17 -10.86 5.82
N LYS A 43 11.07 -10.26 5.05
CA LYS A 43 12.50 -10.12 5.39
C LYS A 43 12.74 -9.25 6.61
N ILE A 44 11.89 -8.25 6.84
CA ILE A 44 12.02 -7.30 7.94
C ILE A 44 11.13 -7.76 9.10
N PHE A 45 11.73 -8.28 10.17
CA PHE A 45 11.06 -8.70 11.40
C PHE A 45 9.84 -9.63 11.20
N GLY A 46 9.81 -10.41 10.11
CA GLY A 46 8.66 -11.27 9.77
C GLY A 46 7.42 -10.52 9.27
N MET A 47 7.49 -9.19 9.10
CA MET A 47 6.38 -8.32 8.73
C MET A 47 6.06 -8.36 7.23
N LYS A 48 4.78 -8.45 6.90
CA LYS A 48 4.27 -8.48 5.53
C LYS A 48 4.00 -7.07 5.02
N PHE A 49 4.96 -6.55 4.26
CA PHE A 49 4.78 -5.32 3.50
C PHE A 49 3.94 -5.54 2.24
N ARG A 50 3.12 -4.53 1.90
CA ARG A 50 2.39 -4.36 0.65
C ARG A 50 2.92 -3.12 -0.03
N ARG A 51 3.14 -3.17 -1.34
CA ARG A 51 3.49 -1.97 -2.14
C ARG A 51 2.24 -1.31 -2.70
N GLN A 52 2.26 0.00 -2.93
CA GLN A 52 1.21 0.78 -3.60
C GLN A 52 -0.19 0.44 -3.06
N HIS A 53 -0.40 0.67 -1.77
CA HIS A 53 -1.58 0.26 -1.02
C HIS A 53 -2.61 1.40 -0.94
N PRO A 54 -3.84 1.23 -1.46
CA PRO A 54 -4.92 2.21 -1.35
C PRO A 54 -5.30 2.53 0.09
N LEU A 55 -5.43 3.81 0.43
CA LEU A 55 -5.85 4.32 1.74
C LEU A 55 -6.72 5.56 1.53
N TYR A 56 -8.03 5.49 1.78
CA TYR A 56 -8.95 6.61 1.50
C TYR A 56 -8.75 7.19 0.08
N SER A 57 -8.31 8.44 -0.03
CA SER A 57 -8.01 9.14 -1.30
C SER A 57 -6.53 9.10 -1.70
N PHE A 58 -5.71 8.34 -0.98
CA PHE A 58 -4.25 8.26 -1.16
C PHE A 58 -3.81 6.83 -1.50
N ILE A 59 -2.57 6.72 -1.97
CA ILE A 59 -1.89 5.44 -2.21
C ILE A 59 -0.56 5.52 -1.49
N ALA A 60 -0.34 4.64 -0.51
CA ALA A 60 0.95 4.54 0.17
C ALA A 60 1.90 3.67 -0.64
N ASP A 61 3.14 4.13 -0.86
CA ASP A 61 4.15 3.37 -1.62
C ASP A 61 4.45 2.02 -0.95
N PHE A 62 4.50 1.98 0.38
CA PHE A 62 4.63 0.77 1.18
C PHE A 62 3.73 0.83 2.42
N TYR A 63 3.09 -0.28 2.77
CA TYR A 63 2.17 -0.40 3.89
C TYR A 63 2.36 -1.75 4.61
N CYS A 64 2.37 -1.72 5.94
CA CYS A 64 2.34 -2.89 6.80
C CYS A 64 1.17 -2.74 7.78
N HIS A 65 0.31 -3.75 7.86
CA HIS A 65 -0.86 -3.76 8.76
C HIS A 65 -0.63 -4.56 10.05
N GLN A 66 0.54 -5.20 10.16
CA GLN A 66 0.91 -6.07 11.27
C GLN A 66 1.54 -5.28 12.40
#